data_AF-A0A1I8BKH5-F1
#
_entry.id   AF-A0A1I8BKH5-F1
#
_cell.length_a   1.000
_cell.length_b   1.000
_cell.length_c   1.000
_cell.angle_alpha   90.00
_cell.angle_beta   90.00
_cell.angle_gamma   90.00
#
_symmetry.space_group_name_H-M   'P 1'
#
loop_
_entity.id
_entity.type
_entity.pdbx_description
1 polymer ?
#
loop_
_entity_poly.entity_id
_entity_poly.type
_entity_poly.pdbx_seq_one_letter_code
_entity_poly.pdbx_strand_id
1 'polypeptide(L)'
;MHILSILLILIIATNALAIDQAGRDAVFYWHNYFRSELVQGRVKNNTGNFMPKAKDMKQMYFSLELEKSAQAWADKCTYSHSDPAGSYGENFYAYSRFDNDSAAIEYVVKGWWAELTVRGAVAPEPGQDCVPFNGPQNSRGIGHWTQLAWWETN
;
A
#
# COMPACT_ATOMS: atom_id res chain seq x y z
N MET A 1 36.73 23.41 -36.18
CA MET A 1 37.59 22.79 -35.14
C MET A 1 37.41 23.59 -33.86
N HIS A 2 37.28 22.88 -32.74
CA HIS A 2 36.89 23.31 -31.38
C HIS A 2 35.39 23.38 -31.08
N ILE A 3 34.96 22.24 -30.58
CA ILE A 3 33.75 21.92 -29.83
C ILE A 3 33.73 22.77 -28.55
N LEU A 4 32.66 23.52 -28.31
CA LEU A 4 32.28 23.98 -26.97
C LEU A 4 31.06 23.15 -26.54
N SER A 5 31.35 22.02 -25.90
CA SER A 5 30.37 21.23 -25.18
C SER A 5 29.86 22.07 -24.01
N ILE A 6 28.60 22.49 -24.05
CA ILE A 6 27.90 22.97 -22.85
C ILE A 6 27.73 21.75 -21.95
N LEU A 7 28.57 21.67 -20.93
CA LEU A 7 28.47 20.71 -19.85
C LEU A 7 27.19 21.05 -19.07
N LEU A 8 26.08 20.41 -19.42
CA LEU A 8 24.86 20.43 -18.64
C LEU A 8 25.12 19.58 -17.39
N ILE A 9 25.67 20.17 -16.33
CA ILE A 9 25.67 19.56 -15.00
C ILE A 9 24.23 19.66 -14.49
N LEU A 10 23.38 18.73 -14.93
CA LEU A 10 22.25 18.31 -14.12
C LEU A 10 22.87 17.65 -12.90
N ILE A 11 22.95 18.39 -11.80
CA ILE A 11 23.05 17.81 -10.47
C ILE A 11 21.73 17.08 -10.26
N ILE A 12 21.59 15.90 -10.87
CA ILE A 12 20.63 14.93 -10.37
C ILE A 12 21.28 14.49 -9.07
N ALA A 13 20.85 15.09 -7.97
CA ALA A 13 21.02 14.47 -6.68
C ALA A 13 20.30 13.13 -6.78
N THR A 14 21.01 12.09 -7.23
CA THR A 14 20.53 10.72 -7.16
C THR A 14 20.63 10.36 -5.68
N ASN A 15 19.66 10.81 -4.89
CA ASN A 15 19.17 9.94 -3.84
C ASN A 15 18.87 8.63 -4.57
N ALA A 16 19.65 7.58 -4.31
CA ALA A 16 19.40 6.29 -4.93
C ALA A 16 17.94 5.94 -4.66
N LEU A 17 17.16 5.94 -5.73
CA LEU A 17 15.72 5.71 -5.72
C LEU A 17 15.53 4.22 -5.39
N ALA A 18 14.79 3.92 -4.33
CA ALA A 18 14.63 2.58 -3.78
C ALA A 18 14.00 1.62 -4.78
N ILE A 19 12.91 2.10 -5.40
CA ILE A 19 12.28 1.48 -6.56
C ILE A 19 12.36 2.40 -7.78
N ASP A 20 12.26 1.84 -8.97
CA ASP A 20 12.18 2.60 -10.21
C ASP A 20 10.84 3.37 -10.34
N GLN A 21 10.72 4.20 -11.37
CA GLN A 21 9.50 4.99 -11.58
C GLN A 21 8.26 4.10 -11.81
N ALA A 22 8.42 2.98 -12.51
CA ALA A 22 7.31 2.05 -12.75
C ALA A 22 6.83 1.40 -11.44
N GLY A 23 7.74 1.13 -10.51
CA GLY A 23 7.43 0.71 -9.15
C GLY A 23 6.62 1.75 -8.39
N ARG A 24 7.02 3.02 -8.41
CA ARG A 24 6.26 4.11 -7.77
C ARG A 24 4.87 4.27 -8.36
N ASP A 25 4.77 4.24 -9.68
CA ASP A 25 3.50 4.34 -10.41
C ASP A 25 2.60 3.15 -10.06
N ALA A 26 3.16 1.94 -9.91
CA ALA A 26 2.44 0.76 -9.48
C ALA A 26 1.94 0.89 -8.02
N VAL A 27 2.73 1.47 -7.11
CA VAL A 27 2.30 1.73 -5.73
C VAL A 27 1.09 2.65 -5.74
N PHE A 28 1.20 3.79 -6.42
CA PHE A 28 0.10 4.75 -6.54
C PHE A 28 -1.15 4.12 -7.18
N TYR A 29 -0.97 3.40 -8.28
CA TYR A 29 -2.06 2.81 -9.05
C TYR A 29 -2.81 1.74 -8.25
N TRP A 30 -2.13 0.72 -7.73
CA TRP A 30 -2.81 -0.42 -7.12
C TRP A 30 -3.51 -0.06 -5.80
N HIS A 31 -2.92 0.81 -4.99
CA HIS A 31 -3.58 1.29 -3.77
C HIS A 31 -4.88 2.03 -4.11
N ASN A 32 -4.81 2.99 -5.05
CA ASN A 32 -5.98 3.79 -5.42
C ASN A 32 -7.02 2.99 -6.22
N TYR A 33 -6.61 2.03 -7.04
CA TYR A 33 -7.50 1.12 -7.74
C TYR A 33 -8.39 0.37 -6.73
N PHE A 34 -7.79 -0.27 -5.73
CA PHE A 34 -8.55 -1.04 -4.74
C PHE A 34 -9.43 -0.18 -3.85
N ARG A 35 -8.95 1.00 -3.43
CA ARG A 35 -9.77 1.99 -2.70
C ARG A 35 -10.98 2.44 -3.53
N SER A 36 -10.79 2.66 -4.84
CA SER A 36 -11.87 3.02 -5.77
C SER A 36 -12.90 1.88 -5.93
N GLU A 37 -12.45 0.63 -6.01
CA GLU A 37 -13.36 -0.54 -6.02
C GLU A 37 -14.21 -0.59 -4.74
N LEU A 38 -13.63 -0.28 -3.58
CA LEU A 38 -14.32 -0.28 -2.29
C LEU A 38 -15.35 0.86 -2.21
N VAL A 39 -14.99 2.07 -2.66
CA VAL A 39 -15.93 3.21 -2.78
C VAL A 39 -17.13 2.85 -3.66
N GLN A 40 -16.90 2.10 -4.73
CA GLN A 40 -17.95 1.70 -5.67
C GLN A 40 -18.77 0.49 -5.17
N GLY A 41 -18.39 -0.13 -4.04
CA GLY A 41 -19.07 -1.29 -3.48
C GLY A 41 -18.86 -2.57 -4.31
N ARG A 42 -17.72 -2.67 -5.01
CA ARG A 42 -17.37 -3.81 -5.89
C ARG A 42 -16.46 -4.85 -5.23
N VAL A 43 -16.13 -4.65 -3.96
CA VAL A 43 -15.20 -5.51 -3.22
C VAL A 43 -15.98 -6.55 -2.43
N LYS A 44 -15.67 -7.84 -2.61
CA LYS A 44 -16.33 -8.93 -1.90
C LYS A 44 -15.66 -9.24 -0.58
N ASN A 45 -16.48 -9.52 0.43
CA ASN A 45 -16.06 -10.15 1.67
C ASN A 45 -15.87 -11.67 1.48
N ASN A 46 -15.32 -12.37 2.46
CA ASN A 46 -15.14 -13.84 2.40
C ASN A 46 -16.47 -14.63 2.29
N THR A 47 -17.59 -14.01 2.65
CA THR A 47 -18.94 -14.59 2.49
C THR A 47 -19.47 -14.52 1.06
N GLY A 48 -18.74 -13.85 0.14
CA GLY A 48 -19.19 -13.58 -1.23
C GLY A 48 -20.08 -12.35 -1.37
N ASN A 49 -20.60 -11.82 -0.26
CA ASN A 49 -21.34 -10.55 -0.22
C ASN A 49 -20.40 -9.37 -0.44
N PHE A 50 -20.88 -8.31 -1.07
CA PHE A 50 -20.12 -7.08 -1.24
C PHE A 50 -19.96 -6.32 0.09
N MET A 51 -18.80 -5.71 0.27
CA MET A 51 -18.57 -4.72 1.32
C MET A 51 -19.46 -3.49 1.08
N PRO A 52 -19.88 -2.78 2.14
CA PRO A 52 -20.55 -1.49 2.00
C PRO A 52 -19.71 -0.52 1.16
N LYS A 53 -20.39 0.37 0.43
CA LYS A 53 -19.71 1.47 -0.27
C LYS A 53 -19.01 2.36 0.75
N ALA A 54 -17.72 2.62 0.53
CA ALA A 54 -17.01 3.60 1.33
C ALA A 54 -17.37 5.03 0.92
N LYS A 55 -17.44 5.92 1.91
CA LYS A 55 -17.52 7.38 1.74
C LYS A 55 -16.25 8.03 2.29
N ASP A 56 -15.93 9.21 1.79
CA ASP A 56 -14.80 10.03 2.25
C ASP A 56 -13.42 9.32 2.20
N MET A 57 -13.31 8.27 1.38
CA MET A 57 -12.06 7.54 1.14
C MET A 57 -11.08 8.46 0.42
N LYS A 58 -10.01 8.88 1.11
CA LYS A 58 -9.01 9.76 0.50
C LYS A 58 -8.22 9.05 -0.60
N GLN A 59 -7.87 9.78 -1.64
CA GLN A 59 -6.89 9.31 -2.61
C GLN A 59 -5.50 9.34 -1.98
N MET A 60 -4.71 8.28 -2.21
CA MET A 60 -3.33 8.19 -1.75
C MET A 60 -2.37 8.84 -2.77
N TYR A 61 -1.33 9.51 -2.26
CA TYR A 61 -0.23 10.07 -3.03
C TYR A 61 1.09 9.38 -2.66
N PHE A 62 2.01 9.34 -3.62
CA PHE A 62 3.33 8.77 -3.36
C PHE A 62 4.22 9.75 -2.58
N SER A 63 4.82 9.29 -1.48
CA SER A 63 5.75 10.06 -0.66
C SER A 63 7.16 9.51 -0.75
N LEU A 64 8.11 10.32 -1.24
CA LEU A 64 9.53 9.97 -1.29
C LEU A 64 10.14 9.80 0.12
N GLU A 65 9.63 10.50 1.13
CA GLU A 65 10.10 10.34 2.51
C GLU A 65 9.66 8.99 3.12
N LEU A 66 8.46 8.52 2.77
CA LEU A 66 7.99 7.20 3.19
C LEU A 66 8.71 6.09 2.43
N GLU A 67 8.99 6.28 1.12
CA GLU A 67 9.82 5.36 0.35
C GLU A 67 11.21 5.19 0.97
N LYS A 68 11.86 6.30 1.34
CA LYS A 68 13.17 6.27 1.98
C LYS A 68 13.15 5.51 3.31
N SER A 69 12.10 5.72 4.12
CA SER A 69 11.91 5.02 5.39
C SER A 69 11.67 3.53 5.19
N ALA A 70 10.81 3.17 4.22
CA ALA A 70 10.53 1.78 3.85
C ALA A 70 11.77 1.06 3.33
N GLN A 71 12.56 1.70 2.47
CA GLN A 71 13.80 1.11 1.95
C GLN A 71 14.84 0.90 3.04
N ALA A 72 15.03 1.90 3.93
CA ALA A 72 15.97 1.77 5.04
C ALA A 72 15.62 0.61 5.98
N TRP A 73 14.33 0.26 6.09
CA TRP A 73 13.90 -0.95 6.81
C TRP A 73 14.12 -2.22 5.98
N ALA A 74 13.73 -2.22 4.70
CA ALA A 74 13.90 -3.36 3.80
C ALA A 74 15.37 -3.79 3.66
N ASP A 75 16.31 -2.84 3.63
CA ASP A 75 17.76 -3.08 3.55
C ASP A 75 18.32 -3.90 4.72
N LYS A 76 17.60 -3.97 5.86
CA LYS A 76 18.00 -4.81 7.00
C LYS A 76 17.75 -6.30 6.74
N CYS A 77 16.97 -6.65 5.72
CA CYS A 77 16.63 -8.02 5.37
C CYS A 77 16.04 -8.82 6.55
N THR A 78 15.25 -8.17 7.41
CA THR A 78 14.55 -8.79 8.54
C THR A 78 13.05 -8.90 8.27
N TYR A 79 12.47 -10.06 8.53
CA TYR A 79 11.03 -10.28 8.36
C TYR A 79 10.25 -9.90 9.63
N SER A 80 10.17 -8.60 9.91
CA SER A 80 9.39 -8.05 11.02
C SER A 80 8.97 -6.61 10.73
N HIS A 81 8.03 -6.10 11.52
CA HIS A 81 7.70 -4.67 11.51
C HIS A 81 8.87 -3.81 11.99
N SER A 82 8.96 -2.56 11.51
CA SER A 82 10.04 -1.62 11.85
C SER A 82 9.94 -1.02 13.25
N ASP A 83 8.83 -0.36 13.54
CA ASP A 83 8.52 0.27 14.82
C ASP A 83 7.01 0.25 15.08
N PRO A 84 6.51 -0.59 16.01
CA PRO A 84 5.10 -0.62 16.39
C PRO A 84 4.56 0.70 16.98
N ALA A 85 5.44 1.60 17.44
CA ALA A 85 5.09 2.93 17.95
C ALA A 85 5.39 4.06 16.95
N GLY A 86 5.69 3.70 15.69
CA GLY A 86 6.02 4.64 14.64
C GLY A 86 4.87 5.59 14.26
N SER A 87 5.20 6.65 13.54
CA SER A 87 4.24 7.68 13.09
C SER A 87 3.48 7.33 11.82
N TYR A 88 3.73 6.16 11.23
CA TYR A 88 3.09 5.67 10.01
C TYR A 88 2.67 4.21 10.16
N GLY A 89 1.60 3.84 9.45
CA GLY A 89 1.23 2.43 9.31
C GLY A 89 2.17 1.69 8.36
N GLU A 90 2.33 0.38 8.58
CA GLU A 90 3.30 -0.42 7.83
C GLU A 90 2.69 -1.74 7.38
N ASN A 91 2.85 -2.03 6.09
CA ASN A 91 2.68 -3.36 5.53
C ASN A 91 4.04 -3.86 5.03
N PHE A 92 4.32 -5.14 5.21
CA PHE A 92 5.54 -5.76 4.68
C PHE A 92 5.23 -7.10 4.01
N TYR A 93 6.14 -7.52 3.14
CA TYR A 93 6.07 -8.80 2.45
C TYR A 93 7.48 -9.25 2.10
N ALA A 94 7.69 -10.56 2.00
CA ALA A 94 8.96 -11.11 1.53
C ALA A 94 8.68 -12.19 0.49
N TYR A 95 9.48 -12.16 -0.58
CA TYR A 95 9.47 -13.15 -1.63
C TYR A 95 10.89 -13.37 -2.14
N SER A 96 11.13 -14.48 -2.83
CA SER A 96 12.46 -14.85 -3.28
C SER A 96 12.96 -14.00 -4.44
N ARG A 97 12.12 -13.70 -5.43
CA ARG A 97 12.48 -12.85 -6.58
C ARG A 97 11.25 -12.40 -7.38
N PHE A 98 11.30 -11.17 -7.89
CA PHE A 98 10.43 -10.67 -8.95
C PHE A 98 11.27 -10.19 -10.14
N ASP A 99 10.63 -10.04 -11.30
CA ASP A 99 11.30 -9.62 -12.54
C ASP A 99 11.60 -8.12 -12.55
N ASN A 100 10.77 -7.30 -11.89
CA ASN A 100 10.93 -5.85 -11.75
C ASN A 100 10.06 -5.32 -10.60
N ASP A 101 10.26 -4.05 -10.22
CA ASP A 101 9.58 -3.41 -9.09
C ASP A 101 8.07 -3.32 -9.30
N SER A 102 7.61 -2.96 -10.49
CA SER A 102 6.17 -2.83 -10.77
C SER A 102 5.41 -4.15 -10.59
N ALA A 103 6.00 -5.27 -11.05
CA ALA A 103 5.44 -6.60 -10.88
C ALA A 103 5.47 -7.06 -9.41
N ALA A 104 6.54 -6.75 -8.68
CA ALA A 104 6.63 -7.01 -7.25
C ALA A 104 5.52 -6.27 -6.48
N ILE A 105 5.36 -4.98 -6.74
CA ILE A 105 4.34 -4.15 -6.10
C ILE A 105 2.93 -4.62 -6.43
N GLU A 106 2.63 -4.92 -7.70
CA GLU A 106 1.34 -5.48 -8.09
C GLU A 106 1.00 -6.74 -7.29
N TYR A 107 1.93 -7.69 -7.26
CA TYR A 107 1.73 -8.96 -6.59
C TYR A 107 1.50 -8.77 -5.08
N VAL A 108 2.33 -7.95 -4.45
CA VAL A 108 2.27 -7.71 -3.00
C VAL A 108 1.00 -6.98 -2.59
N VAL A 109 0.63 -5.89 -3.28
CA VAL A 109 -0.59 -5.13 -2.96
C VAL A 109 -1.84 -5.98 -3.20
N LYS A 110 -1.86 -6.80 -4.25
CA LYS A 110 -2.93 -7.80 -4.48
C LYS A 110 -3.00 -8.82 -3.35
N GLY A 111 -1.87 -9.31 -2.88
CA GLY A 111 -1.78 -10.25 -1.77
C GLY A 111 -2.34 -9.69 -0.46
N TRP A 112 -1.92 -8.48 -0.09
CA TRP A 112 -2.46 -7.75 1.06
C TRP A 112 -3.97 -7.50 0.91
N TRP A 113 -4.43 -7.11 -0.28
CA TRP A 113 -5.85 -6.88 -0.50
C TRP A 113 -6.69 -8.16 -0.43
N ALA A 114 -6.15 -9.29 -0.88
CA ALA A 114 -6.83 -10.57 -0.90
C ALA A 114 -7.14 -11.13 0.50
N GLU A 115 -6.48 -10.63 1.55
CA GLU A 115 -6.78 -11.01 2.94
C GLU A 115 -8.27 -10.90 3.27
N LEU A 116 -8.95 -9.86 2.75
CA LEU A 116 -10.39 -9.71 2.93
C LEU A 116 -11.17 -10.89 2.37
N THR A 117 -10.89 -11.32 1.15
CA THR A 117 -11.63 -12.43 0.54
C THR A 117 -11.33 -13.78 1.18
N VAL A 118 -10.15 -13.92 1.81
CA VAL A 118 -9.73 -15.16 2.47
C VAL A 118 -10.28 -15.24 3.90
N ARG A 119 -10.18 -14.16 4.67
CA ARG A 119 -10.43 -14.15 6.13
C ARG A 119 -11.65 -13.35 6.54
N GLY A 120 -12.06 -12.41 5.69
CA GLY A 120 -13.25 -11.60 5.84
C GLY A 120 -13.13 -10.47 6.85
N ALA A 121 -13.96 -9.44 6.67
CA ALA A 121 -14.18 -8.38 7.66
C ALA A 121 -15.51 -8.60 8.40
N VAL A 122 -15.60 -8.12 9.63
CA VAL A 122 -16.85 -7.97 10.38
C VAL A 122 -17.65 -6.84 9.74
N ALA A 123 -18.96 -7.03 9.62
CA ALA A 123 -19.87 -6.00 9.10
C ALA A 123 -19.98 -4.82 10.08
N PRO A 124 -20.41 -3.63 9.62
CA PRO A 124 -20.81 -2.55 10.52
C PRO A 124 -21.87 -3.03 11.53
N GLU A 125 -21.76 -2.54 12.77
CA GLU A 125 -22.79 -2.75 13.79
C GLU A 125 -24.11 -2.08 13.36
N PRO A 126 -25.28 -2.54 13.84
CA PRO A 126 -26.56 -1.93 13.51
C PRO A 126 -26.59 -0.43 13.79
N GLY A 127 -26.92 0.37 12.77
CA GLY A 127 -26.97 1.83 12.85
C GLY A 127 -25.62 2.54 12.73
N GLN A 128 -24.51 1.81 12.51
CA GLN A 128 -23.20 2.37 12.19
C GLN A 128 -22.95 2.29 10.68
N ASP A 129 -22.17 3.25 10.17
CA ASP A 129 -21.76 3.32 8.77
C ASP A 129 -20.27 3.02 8.56
N CYS A 130 -19.56 2.69 9.64
CA CYS A 130 -18.14 2.33 9.63
C CYS A 130 -17.94 0.82 9.90
N VAL A 131 -16.95 0.24 9.23
CA VAL A 131 -16.46 -1.10 9.59
C VAL A 131 -15.69 -0.97 10.91
N PRO A 132 -16.01 -1.75 11.95
CA PRO A 132 -15.39 -1.58 13.25
C PRO A 132 -13.92 -2.01 13.21
N PHE A 133 -13.04 -1.30 13.92
CA PHE A 133 -11.67 -1.74 14.21
C PHE A 133 -11.54 -2.12 15.69
N ASN A 134 -12.23 -3.20 16.07
CA ASN A 134 -12.29 -3.72 17.44
C ASN A 134 -11.54 -5.06 17.55
N GLY A 135 -11.54 -5.67 18.75
CA GLY A 135 -10.89 -6.96 18.99
C GLY A 135 -11.28 -8.06 17.98
N PRO A 136 -12.57 -8.30 17.72
CA PRO A 136 -13.03 -9.25 16.70
C PRO A 136 -12.55 -8.96 15.28
N GLN A 137 -12.46 -7.69 14.87
CA GLN A 137 -11.89 -7.33 13.56
C GLN A 137 -10.38 -7.59 13.54
N ASN A 138 -9.67 -7.10 14.56
CA ASN A 138 -8.21 -7.16 14.65
C ASN A 138 -7.68 -8.59 14.69
N SER A 139 -8.41 -9.52 15.33
CA SER A 139 -8.02 -10.93 15.43
C SER A 139 -8.14 -11.72 14.13
N ARG A 140 -8.75 -11.16 13.08
CA ARG A 140 -8.89 -11.85 11.79
C ARG A 140 -7.60 -11.94 11.00
N GLY A 141 -6.56 -11.16 11.34
CA GLY A 141 -5.30 -11.13 10.59
C GLY A 141 -5.49 -10.61 9.16
N ILE A 142 -6.27 -9.53 9.04
CA ILE A 142 -6.49 -8.76 7.80
C ILE A 142 -5.86 -7.36 7.89
N GLY A 143 -4.80 -7.24 8.69
CA GLY A 143 -4.16 -5.97 9.04
C GLY A 143 -3.68 -5.22 7.81
N HIS A 144 -3.13 -5.94 6.83
CA HIS A 144 -2.63 -5.33 5.60
C HIS A 144 -3.79 -4.79 4.76
N TRP A 145 -4.88 -5.55 4.62
CA TRP A 145 -6.09 -5.07 3.95
C TRP A 145 -6.68 -3.83 4.65
N THR A 146 -6.81 -3.86 5.99
CA THR A 146 -7.36 -2.71 6.73
C THR A 146 -6.51 -1.46 6.55
N GLN A 147 -5.18 -1.58 6.49
CA GLN A 147 -4.29 -0.45 6.24
C GLN A 147 -4.46 0.12 4.83
N LEU A 148 -4.62 -0.74 3.81
CA LEU A 148 -4.91 -0.30 2.43
C LEU A 148 -6.27 0.39 2.32
N ALA A 149 -7.27 -0.10 3.06
CA ALA A 149 -8.64 0.40 3.09
C ALA A 149 -8.87 1.53 4.10
N TRP A 150 -7.83 2.02 4.79
CA TRP A 150 -8.00 3.05 5.83
C TRP A 150 -8.37 4.39 5.21
N TRP A 151 -9.58 4.88 5.47
CA TRP A 151 -10.17 6.02 4.76
C TRP A 151 -9.37 7.32 4.90
N GLU A 152 -8.72 7.52 6.05
CA GLU A 152 -8.00 8.75 6.37
C GLU A 152 -6.55 8.80 5.85
N THR A 153 -5.96 7.65 5.54
CA THR A 153 -4.60 7.56 4.97
C THR A 153 -4.61 8.11 3.55
N ASN A 154 -3.65 8.98 3.23
CA ASN A 154 -3.45 9.64 1.94
C ASN A 154 -1.96 9.74 1.61
#